data_AF-A0A1A2Q6S6-F1
#
_entry.id   AF-A0A1A2Q6S6-F1
#
_cell.length_a   1.000
_cell.length_b   1.000
_cell.length_c   1.000
_cell.angle_alpha   90.00
_cell.angle_beta   90.00
_cell.angle_gamma   90.00
#
_symmetry.space_group_name_H-M   'P 1'
#
loop_
_entity.id
_entity.type
_entity.pdbx_description
1 polymer ?
#
loop_
_entity_poly.entity_id
_entity_poly.type
_entity_poly.pdbx_seq_one_letter_code
_entity_poly.pdbx_strand_id
1 'polypeptide(L)'
;MTTATDDADLLAVRKLADDILASSTEPLLDVQRVDLEYSPELWSTLTGAGLTLLTTPEARGGAGASLRELAVVLEACGYHAAPVPLAEHDLLASWLVGIADLPADFGVMTAAVTDQQLRERRLTAVLDDVPWAGAAEALVVAGDGFIAKVPLAAARIDPVLDIAGQPGGRVHIDIQLEPEWCIEVAGSPAQEFRLRGALARSVQTCGALSRALALTCEHAQQREQFGRPIAKFQAVQALIASAASSIALAKAASEFAVEAVTAHGFDTPPGVFAVSVAKIEAARAATLVARNAHQVHGAIGFTLDHRLRHFTSRALAWRAEFGVQRQWQHRLGELVLESPDGVWEVVTALSSGVF
;
A
#
# COMPACT_ATOMS: atom_id res chain seq x y z
N MET A 1 29.37 -7.11 -8.88
CA MET A 1 28.79 -7.81 -10.05
C MET A 1 27.37 -8.28 -9.80
N THR A 2 26.95 -8.48 -8.54
CA THR A 2 25.57 -8.84 -8.15
C THR A 2 24.59 -7.66 -8.21
N THR A 3 24.96 -6.48 -7.69
CA THR A 3 24.06 -5.30 -7.63
C THR A 3 23.57 -4.79 -8.99
N ALA A 4 24.43 -4.83 -10.02
CA ALA A 4 24.05 -4.36 -11.36
C ALA A 4 23.07 -5.31 -12.08
N THR A 5 23.08 -6.60 -11.73
CA THR A 5 22.12 -7.58 -12.23
C THR A 5 20.79 -7.44 -11.50
N ASP A 6 20.84 -7.28 -10.16
CA ASP A 6 19.65 -7.04 -9.34
C ASP A 6 18.89 -5.77 -9.79
N ASP A 7 19.60 -4.68 -10.09
CA ASP A 7 18.99 -3.44 -10.60
C ASP A 7 18.34 -3.63 -11.98
N ALA A 8 18.95 -4.45 -12.85
CA ALA A 8 18.40 -4.74 -14.18
C ALA A 8 17.11 -5.58 -14.09
N ASP A 9 17.06 -6.53 -13.16
CA ASP A 9 15.89 -7.36 -12.92
C ASP A 9 14.74 -6.54 -12.32
N LEU A 10 15.03 -5.66 -11.36
CA LEU A 10 14.03 -4.72 -10.82
C LEU A 10 13.47 -3.78 -11.89
N LEU A 11 14.31 -3.29 -12.80
CA LEU A 11 13.87 -2.49 -13.95
C LEU A 11 13.00 -3.28 -14.92
N ALA A 12 13.30 -4.56 -15.15
CA ALA A 12 12.49 -5.43 -16.01
C ALA A 12 11.10 -5.67 -15.40
N VAL A 13 11.04 -5.98 -14.09
CA VAL A 13 9.78 -6.12 -13.34
C VAL A 13 8.99 -4.82 -13.37
N ARG A 14 9.65 -3.66 -13.14
CA ARG A 14 9.00 -2.35 -13.22
C ARG A 14 8.37 -2.13 -14.58
N LYS A 15 9.14 -2.37 -15.65
CA LYS A 15 8.67 -2.15 -17.01
C LYS A 15 7.47 -3.03 -17.34
N LEU A 16 7.51 -4.31 -16.98
CA LEU A 16 6.39 -5.23 -17.18
C LEU A 16 5.13 -4.74 -16.44
N ALA A 17 5.27 -4.34 -15.17
CA ALA A 17 4.16 -3.81 -14.40
C ALA A 17 3.60 -2.51 -15.02
N ASP A 18 4.46 -1.58 -15.42
CA ASP A 18 4.05 -0.33 -16.07
C ASP A 18 3.31 -0.59 -17.38
N ASP A 19 3.79 -1.51 -18.23
CA ASP A 19 3.16 -1.83 -19.52
C ASP A 19 1.75 -2.43 -19.33
N ILE A 20 1.59 -3.38 -18.39
CA ILE A 20 0.30 -4.00 -18.06
C ILE A 20 -0.66 -2.97 -17.45
N LEU A 21 -0.19 -2.21 -16.46
CA LEU A 21 -1.02 -1.27 -15.71
C LEU A 21 -1.44 -0.10 -16.59
N ALA A 22 -0.53 0.52 -17.35
CA ALA A 22 -0.85 1.66 -18.20
C ALA A 22 -1.91 1.32 -19.25
N SER A 23 -1.75 0.17 -19.93
CA SER A 23 -2.69 -0.27 -20.97
C SER A 23 -4.10 -0.51 -20.45
N SER A 24 -4.23 -0.94 -19.19
CA SER A 24 -5.52 -1.27 -18.57
C SER A 24 -6.16 -0.09 -17.84
N THR A 25 -5.37 0.79 -17.24
CA THR A 25 -5.87 1.84 -16.33
C THR A 25 -6.11 3.18 -17.02
N GLU A 26 -5.30 3.57 -18.01
CA GLU A 26 -5.46 4.87 -18.69
C GLU A 26 -6.90 5.12 -19.22
N PRO A 27 -7.59 4.14 -19.85
CA PRO A 27 -8.99 4.33 -20.26
C PRO A 27 -9.97 4.57 -19.10
N LEU A 28 -9.64 4.09 -17.90
CA LEU A 28 -10.47 4.22 -16.69
C LEU A 28 -10.30 5.57 -16.00
N LEU A 29 -9.27 6.35 -16.34
CA LEU A 29 -8.93 7.60 -15.63
C LEU A 29 -9.54 8.85 -16.28
N ASP A 30 -10.05 8.74 -17.51
CA ASP A 30 -10.65 9.84 -18.26
C ASP A 30 -12.19 9.89 -18.17
N VAL A 31 -12.77 9.16 -17.22
CA VAL A 31 -14.22 9.18 -16.96
C VAL A 31 -14.57 10.12 -15.81
N GLN A 32 -15.75 10.73 -15.89
CA GLN A 32 -16.32 11.55 -14.79
C GLN A 32 -16.91 10.68 -13.67
N ARG A 33 -16.15 9.70 -13.16
CA ARG A 33 -16.53 8.83 -12.03
C ARG A 33 -15.56 8.96 -10.87
N VAL A 34 -16.07 8.87 -9.65
CA VAL A 34 -15.24 8.97 -8.45
C VAL A 34 -14.59 7.63 -8.14
N ASP A 35 -15.35 6.56 -8.31
CA ASP A 35 -14.98 5.18 -8.06
C ASP A 35 -14.19 4.57 -9.21
N LEU A 36 -13.19 3.77 -8.83
CA LEU A 36 -12.51 2.83 -9.72
C LEU A 36 -12.81 1.43 -9.20
N GLU A 37 -13.79 0.80 -9.83
CA GLU A 37 -14.21 -0.57 -9.51
C GLU A 37 -13.05 -1.55 -9.73
N TYR A 38 -13.07 -2.64 -8.97
CA TYR A 38 -12.18 -3.79 -9.20
C TYR A 38 -12.24 -4.21 -10.66
N SER A 39 -11.08 -4.43 -11.28
CA SER A 39 -10.98 -4.93 -12.66
C SER A 39 -10.55 -6.40 -12.67
N PRO A 40 -11.48 -7.34 -12.94
CA PRO A 40 -11.17 -8.76 -13.10
C PRO A 40 -10.20 -9.02 -14.26
N GLU A 41 -10.29 -8.25 -15.36
CA GLU A 41 -9.45 -8.41 -16.53
C GLU A 41 -8.00 -8.01 -16.24
N LEU A 42 -7.79 -6.89 -15.56
CA LEU A 42 -6.47 -6.48 -15.09
C LEU A 42 -5.92 -7.50 -14.10
N TRP A 43 -6.74 -7.95 -13.15
CA TRP A 43 -6.34 -8.97 -12.19
C TRP A 43 -5.87 -10.26 -12.88
N SER A 44 -6.67 -10.77 -13.83
CA SER A 44 -6.31 -11.95 -14.62
C SER A 44 -5.01 -11.77 -15.39
N THR A 45 -4.77 -10.57 -15.93
CA THR A 45 -3.54 -10.26 -16.67
C THR A 45 -2.32 -10.25 -15.73
N LEU A 46 -2.45 -9.63 -14.54
CA LEU A 46 -1.42 -9.63 -13.51
C LEU A 46 -1.13 -11.04 -13.00
N THR A 47 -2.16 -11.86 -12.78
CA THR A 47 -2.00 -13.27 -12.38
C THR A 47 -1.29 -14.07 -13.46
N GLY A 48 -1.66 -13.92 -14.73
CA GLY A 48 -0.99 -14.58 -15.85
C GLY A 48 0.48 -14.16 -16.02
N ALA A 49 0.83 -12.95 -15.59
CA ALA A 49 2.19 -12.43 -15.55
C ALA A 49 2.96 -12.81 -14.26
N GLY A 50 2.33 -13.51 -13.31
CA GLY A 50 2.94 -13.90 -12.03
C GLY A 50 3.09 -12.77 -11.02
N LEU A 51 2.35 -11.66 -11.18
CA LEU A 51 2.50 -10.45 -10.37
C LEU A 51 1.54 -10.36 -9.17
N THR A 52 0.61 -11.29 -9.01
CA THR A 52 -0.36 -11.26 -7.88
C THR A 52 0.15 -11.97 -6.63
N LEU A 53 1.13 -12.86 -6.74
CA LEU A 53 1.71 -13.63 -5.63
C LEU A 53 3.24 -13.60 -5.70
N LEU A 54 3.82 -12.40 -5.83
CA LEU A 54 5.27 -12.21 -6.02
C LEU A 54 6.07 -12.75 -4.84
N THR A 55 5.74 -12.35 -3.62
CA THR A 55 6.49 -12.70 -2.40
C THR A 55 6.11 -14.04 -1.80
N THR A 56 5.05 -14.65 -2.33
CA THR A 56 4.59 -15.96 -1.93
C THR A 56 5.57 -17.04 -2.45
N PRO A 57 5.98 -18.03 -1.62
CA PRO A 57 6.90 -19.09 -2.07
C PRO A 57 6.36 -19.92 -3.24
N GLU A 58 7.25 -20.41 -4.11
CA GLU A 58 6.89 -21.27 -5.25
C GLU A 58 6.14 -22.55 -4.83
N ALA A 59 6.52 -23.14 -3.70
CA ALA A 59 5.84 -24.30 -3.13
C ALA A 59 4.35 -24.04 -2.78
N ARG A 60 3.96 -22.77 -2.69
CA ARG A 60 2.60 -22.29 -2.46
C ARG A 60 2.01 -21.60 -3.68
N GLY A 61 2.58 -21.78 -4.87
CA GLY A 61 2.06 -21.24 -6.13
C GLY A 61 2.38 -19.76 -6.39
N GLY A 62 3.29 -19.15 -5.62
CA GLY A 62 3.80 -17.81 -5.88
C GLY A 62 5.09 -17.79 -6.69
N ALA A 63 5.69 -16.61 -6.86
CA ALA A 63 6.93 -16.42 -7.62
C ALA A 63 8.20 -16.48 -6.75
N GLY A 64 8.09 -16.45 -5.42
CA GLY A 64 9.23 -16.47 -4.50
C GLY A 64 10.17 -15.26 -4.62
N ALA A 65 9.71 -14.16 -5.21
CA ALA A 65 10.45 -12.92 -5.37
C ALA A 65 10.63 -12.19 -4.03
N SER A 66 11.59 -11.27 -3.97
CA SER A 66 11.84 -10.51 -2.75
C SER A 66 10.84 -9.35 -2.58
N LEU A 67 10.89 -8.71 -1.40
CA LEU A 67 10.10 -7.50 -1.14
C LEU A 67 10.51 -6.34 -2.06
N ARG A 68 11.71 -6.35 -2.63
CA ARG A 68 12.16 -5.32 -3.58
C ARG A 68 11.34 -5.36 -4.86
N GLU A 69 11.17 -6.53 -5.48
CA GLU A 69 10.34 -6.69 -6.69
C GLU A 69 8.88 -6.30 -6.40
N LEU A 70 8.33 -6.73 -5.26
CA LEU A 70 6.97 -6.36 -4.88
C LEU A 70 6.82 -4.86 -4.65
N ALA A 71 7.78 -4.20 -3.99
CA ALA A 71 7.74 -2.75 -3.78
C ALA A 71 7.72 -1.99 -5.11
N VAL A 72 8.49 -2.45 -6.10
CA VAL A 72 8.47 -1.89 -7.46
C VAL A 72 7.07 -2.01 -8.10
N VAL A 73 6.42 -3.17 -7.97
CA VAL A 73 5.07 -3.40 -8.51
C VAL A 73 4.01 -2.59 -7.76
N LEU A 74 4.11 -2.48 -6.44
CA LEU A 74 3.20 -1.66 -5.62
C LEU A 74 3.35 -0.17 -5.94
N GLU A 75 4.57 0.33 -6.17
CA GLU A 75 4.77 1.71 -6.60
C GLU A 75 4.13 1.94 -7.97
N ALA A 76 4.30 1.01 -8.92
CA ALA A 76 3.64 1.07 -10.22
C ALA A 76 2.10 1.07 -10.08
N CYS A 77 1.53 0.25 -9.20
CA CYS A 77 0.08 0.25 -8.91
C CYS A 77 -0.40 1.62 -8.42
N GLY A 78 0.38 2.29 -7.56
CA GLY A 78 0.10 3.65 -7.14
C GLY A 78 0.19 4.65 -8.29
N TYR A 79 1.25 4.56 -9.10
CA TYR A 79 1.50 5.45 -10.25
C TYR A 79 0.42 5.38 -11.31
N HIS A 80 -0.17 4.22 -11.54
CA HIS A 80 -1.23 4.00 -12.54
C HIS A 80 -2.64 4.03 -11.95
N ALA A 81 -2.79 4.29 -10.64
CA ALA A 81 -4.06 4.20 -9.93
C ALA A 81 -4.79 2.87 -10.22
N ALA A 82 -4.04 1.76 -10.19
CA ALA A 82 -4.56 0.44 -10.47
C ALA A 82 -5.65 0.03 -9.46
N PRO A 83 -6.85 -0.40 -9.92
CA PRO A 83 -7.93 -0.80 -9.02
C PRO A 83 -7.87 -2.31 -8.72
N VAL A 84 -6.82 -2.73 -8.02
CA VAL A 84 -6.56 -4.14 -7.69
C VAL A 84 -6.04 -4.32 -6.25
N PRO A 85 -6.41 -5.42 -5.57
CA PRO A 85 -6.02 -5.71 -4.19
C PRO A 85 -4.61 -6.34 -4.06
N LEU A 86 -3.60 -5.82 -4.76
CA LEU A 86 -2.29 -6.50 -4.83
C LEU A 86 -1.57 -6.53 -3.47
N ALA A 87 -1.62 -5.42 -2.72
CA ALA A 87 -1.04 -5.33 -1.38
C ALA A 87 -1.77 -6.25 -0.40
N GLU A 88 -3.10 -6.27 -0.48
CA GLU A 88 -3.97 -7.06 0.39
C GLU A 88 -3.82 -8.56 0.12
N HIS A 89 -3.70 -8.94 -1.14
CA HIS A 89 -3.63 -10.34 -1.55
C HIS A 89 -2.26 -10.96 -1.27
N ASP A 90 -1.16 -10.34 -1.71
CA ASP A 90 0.18 -10.92 -1.55
C ASP A 90 0.77 -10.62 -0.17
N LEU A 91 0.97 -9.33 0.14
CA LEU A 91 1.78 -8.93 1.30
C LEU A 91 1.09 -9.16 2.64
N LEU A 92 -0.24 -9.24 2.64
CA LEU A 92 -1.06 -9.41 3.84
C LEU A 92 -1.70 -10.80 3.90
N ALA A 93 -2.65 -11.11 3.00
CA ALA A 93 -3.42 -12.34 3.06
C ALA A 93 -2.57 -13.59 2.80
N SER A 94 -1.76 -13.59 1.74
CA SER A 94 -0.90 -14.73 1.42
C SER A 94 0.17 -14.95 2.50
N TRP A 95 0.73 -13.88 3.06
CA TRP A 95 1.62 -13.99 4.23
C TRP A 95 0.94 -14.68 5.42
N LEU A 96 -0.26 -14.25 5.81
CA LEU A 96 -1.03 -14.87 6.89
C LEU A 96 -1.36 -16.34 6.61
N VAL A 97 -1.73 -16.65 5.35
CA VAL A 97 -1.95 -18.03 4.89
C VAL A 97 -0.68 -18.86 4.99
N GLY A 98 0.47 -18.29 4.64
CA GLY A 98 1.78 -18.95 4.71
C GLY A 98 2.20 -19.29 6.13
N ILE A 99 2.07 -18.36 7.07
CA ILE A 99 2.46 -18.60 8.48
C ILE A 99 1.55 -19.62 9.18
N ALA A 100 0.29 -19.71 8.75
CA ALA A 100 -0.68 -20.66 9.28
C ALA A 100 -0.71 -22.00 8.52
N ASP A 101 0.06 -22.16 7.45
CA ASP A 101 -0.02 -23.29 6.52
C ASP A 101 -1.45 -23.62 6.05
N LEU A 102 -2.27 -22.57 5.84
CA LEU A 102 -3.65 -22.72 5.38
C LEU A 102 -3.69 -23.21 3.92
N PRO A 103 -4.78 -23.85 3.46
CA PRO A 103 -4.92 -24.27 2.07
C PRO A 103 -4.71 -23.11 1.06
N ALA A 104 -3.88 -23.39 0.05
CA ALA A 104 -3.44 -22.45 -0.99
C ALA A 104 -4.40 -22.39 -2.20
N ASP A 105 -5.64 -22.85 -2.05
CA ASP A 105 -6.70 -22.64 -3.04
C ASP A 105 -7.13 -21.16 -3.00
N PHE A 106 -6.59 -20.40 -3.97
CA PHE A 106 -6.73 -18.95 -4.01
C PHE A 106 -7.78 -18.50 -5.03
N GLY A 107 -8.78 -17.79 -4.52
CA GLY A 107 -9.42 -16.69 -5.24
C GLY A 107 -8.75 -15.37 -4.88
N VAL A 108 -9.33 -14.24 -5.26
CA VAL A 108 -8.89 -12.92 -4.76
C VAL A 108 -9.00 -12.89 -3.24
N MET A 109 -7.97 -12.44 -2.54
CA MET A 109 -7.97 -12.38 -1.08
C MET A 109 -7.76 -10.96 -0.57
N THR A 110 -8.36 -10.67 0.58
CA THR A 110 -8.03 -9.53 1.43
C THR A 110 -7.76 -10.03 2.85
N ALA A 111 -7.32 -9.15 3.74
CA ALA A 111 -6.96 -9.53 5.10
C ALA A 111 -7.32 -8.46 6.12
N ALA A 112 -7.52 -8.90 7.36
CA ALA A 112 -7.82 -8.03 8.49
C ALA A 112 -7.32 -8.63 9.80
N VAL A 113 -7.24 -7.80 10.83
CA VAL A 113 -6.95 -8.22 12.20
C VAL A 113 -8.17 -8.01 13.09
N THR A 114 -8.33 -8.84 14.11
CA THR A 114 -9.43 -8.74 15.07
C THR A 114 -8.93 -8.91 16.50
N ASP A 115 -9.62 -8.26 17.44
CA ASP A 115 -9.47 -8.49 18.88
C ASP A 115 -10.47 -9.55 19.39
N GLN A 116 -11.36 -10.03 18.52
CA GLN A 116 -12.33 -11.06 18.86
C GLN A 116 -11.65 -12.42 18.99
N GLN A 117 -12.21 -13.24 19.87
CA GLN A 117 -11.70 -14.58 20.17
C GLN A 117 -12.41 -15.62 19.30
N LEU A 118 -11.65 -16.59 18.82
CA LEU A 118 -12.21 -17.79 18.22
C LEU A 118 -12.70 -18.74 19.33
N ARG A 119 -13.97 -19.18 19.26
CA ARG A 119 -14.53 -20.11 20.25
C ARG A 119 -15.06 -21.35 19.54
N GLU A 120 -14.48 -22.51 19.81
CA GLU A 120 -14.93 -23.79 19.20
C GLU A 120 -14.99 -23.71 17.66
N ARG A 121 -14.00 -23.04 17.03
CA ARG A 121 -13.95 -22.70 15.59
C ARG A 121 -15.09 -21.80 15.08
N ARG A 122 -15.90 -21.22 15.96
CA ARG A 122 -16.83 -20.15 15.59
C ARG A 122 -16.13 -18.80 15.71
N LEU A 123 -16.13 -18.02 14.63
CA LEU A 123 -15.67 -16.65 14.61
C LEU A 123 -16.89 -15.72 14.51
N THR A 124 -17.06 -14.84 15.49
CA THR A 124 -18.05 -13.78 15.47
C THR A 124 -17.32 -12.44 15.60
N ALA A 125 -17.34 -11.64 14.54
CA ALA A 125 -16.61 -10.38 14.48
C ALA A 125 -17.29 -9.37 13.53
N VAL A 126 -17.11 -8.09 13.81
CA VAL A 126 -17.42 -7.01 12.88
C VAL A 126 -16.13 -6.29 12.58
N LEU A 127 -15.74 -6.27 11.32
CA LEU A 127 -14.48 -5.69 10.85
C LEU A 127 -14.81 -4.51 9.95
N ASP A 128 -14.38 -3.32 10.39
CA ASP A 128 -14.56 -2.08 9.65
C ASP A 128 -13.46 -1.90 8.59
N ASP A 129 -13.79 -1.15 7.55
CA ASP A 129 -12.84 -0.66 6.53
C ASP A 129 -11.97 -1.76 5.91
N VAL A 130 -12.52 -2.96 5.70
CA VAL A 130 -11.81 -4.08 5.05
C VAL A 130 -11.65 -3.75 3.56
N PRO A 131 -10.42 -3.50 3.06
CA PRO A 131 -10.23 -3.10 1.67
C PRO A 131 -10.63 -4.24 0.74
N TRP A 132 -11.29 -3.89 -0.37
CA TRP A 132 -11.71 -4.82 -1.41
C TRP A 132 -12.65 -5.94 -0.95
N ALA A 133 -13.32 -5.81 0.20
CA ALA A 133 -14.20 -6.85 0.73
C ALA A 133 -15.26 -7.33 -0.27
N GLY A 134 -15.85 -6.42 -1.06
CA GLY A 134 -16.84 -6.79 -2.08
C GLY A 134 -16.27 -7.46 -3.34
N ALA A 135 -14.96 -7.39 -3.55
CA ALA A 135 -14.27 -7.98 -4.71
C ALA A 135 -13.48 -9.25 -4.35
N ALA A 136 -13.10 -9.41 -3.07
CA ALA A 136 -12.39 -10.58 -2.59
C ALA A 136 -13.33 -11.78 -2.41
N GLU A 137 -12.80 -12.97 -2.67
CA GLU A 137 -13.49 -14.25 -2.45
C GLU A 137 -13.25 -14.78 -1.03
N ALA A 138 -12.09 -14.46 -0.45
CA ALA A 138 -11.74 -14.84 0.91
C ALA A 138 -11.13 -13.66 1.70
N LEU A 139 -11.46 -13.64 2.99
CA LEU A 139 -10.87 -12.77 3.98
C LEU A 139 -10.01 -13.61 4.93
N VAL A 140 -8.72 -13.30 5.00
CA VAL A 140 -7.82 -13.91 5.99
C VAL A 140 -7.81 -13.04 7.24
N VAL A 141 -8.34 -13.57 8.34
CA VAL A 141 -8.46 -12.89 9.63
C VAL A 141 -7.42 -13.40 10.59
N ALA A 142 -6.60 -12.51 11.14
CA ALA A 142 -5.72 -12.84 12.25
C ALA A 142 -6.24 -12.27 13.57
N GLY A 143 -6.31 -13.11 14.59
CA GLY A 143 -6.62 -12.71 15.95
C GLY A 143 -5.47 -12.95 16.92
N ASP A 144 -5.78 -12.94 18.21
CA ASP A 144 -4.84 -13.38 19.24
C ASP A 144 -4.89 -14.91 19.33
N GLY A 145 -3.80 -15.57 18.93
CA GLY A 145 -3.66 -17.02 18.98
C GLY A 145 -4.28 -17.80 17.81
N PHE A 146 -4.82 -17.15 16.78
CA PHE A 146 -5.37 -17.84 15.62
C PHE A 146 -5.26 -17.05 14.32
N ILE A 147 -5.28 -17.80 13.21
CA ILE A 147 -5.48 -17.28 11.85
C ILE A 147 -6.57 -18.11 11.17
N ALA A 148 -7.53 -17.41 10.58
CA ALA A 148 -8.70 -18.02 9.94
C ALA A 148 -8.85 -17.53 8.49
N LYS A 149 -9.22 -18.44 7.59
CA LYS A 149 -9.69 -18.13 6.24
C LYS A 149 -11.22 -18.13 6.23
N VAL A 150 -11.82 -16.97 5.97
CA VAL A 150 -13.26 -16.77 5.93
C VAL A 150 -13.71 -16.61 4.48
N PRO A 151 -14.53 -17.53 3.93
CA PRO A 151 -15.17 -17.32 2.63
C PRO A 151 -16.12 -16.12 2.70
N LEU A 152 -15.89 -15.09 1.89
CA LEU A 152 -16.67 -13.86 1.96
C LEU A 152 -18.12 -14.04 1.51
N ALA A 153 -18.39 -15.07 0.69
CA ALA A 153 -19.75 -15.49 0.34
C ALA A 153 -20.60 -15.95 1.55
N ALA A 154 -19.96 -16.34 2.66
CA ALA A 154 -20.62 -16.73 3.90
C ALA A 154 -20.75 -15.58 4.92
N ALA A 155 -20.15 -14.42 4.64
CA ALA A 155 -20.21 -13.23 5.48
C ALA A 155 -21.23 -12.21 4.93
N ARG A 156 -21.73 -11.31 5.78
CA ARG A 156 -22.48 -10.13 5.31
C ARG A 156 -21.52 -8.97 5.13
N ILE A 157 -21.55 -8.33 3.97
CA ILE A 157 -20.70 -7.19 3.65
C ILE A 157 -21.61 -5.97 3.46
N ASP A 158 -21.36 -4.92 4.23
CA ASP A 158 -21.93 -3.60 3.97
C ASP A 158 -20.87 -2.81 3.17
N PRO A 159 -21.07 -2.57 1.85
CA PRO A 159 -20.06 -1.92 1.02
C PRO A 159 -19.81 -0.47 1.45
N VAL A 160 -18.54 -0.07 1.44
CA VAL A 160 -18.10 1.30 1.75
C VAL A 160 -17.12 1.74 0.67
N LEU A 161 -17.24 2.99 0.24
CA LEU A 161 -16.20 3.64 -0.57
C LEU A 161 -15.41 4.58 0.32
N ASP A 162 -14.09 4.55 0.20
CA ASP A 162 -13.24 5.55 0.85
C ASP A 162 -13.32 6.91 0.15
N ILE A 163 -12.56 7.89 0.64
CA ILE A 163 -12.50 9.24 0.04
C ILE A 163 -11.91 9.26 -1.38
N ALA A 164 -11.29 8.16 -1.81
CA ALA A 164 -10.73 7.97 -3.12
C ALA A 164 -11.63 7.15 -4.06
N GLY A 165 -12.81 6.74 -3.59
CA GLY A 165 -13.70 5.86 -4.34
C GLY A 165 -13.16 4.43 -4.46
N GLN A 166 -12.22 4.02 -3.61
CA GLN A 166 -11.77 2.62 -3.55
C GLN A 166 -12.80 1.78 -2.79
N PRO A 167 -13.13 0.57 -3.31
CA PRO A 167 -14.07 -0.31 -2.65
C PRO A 167 -13.47 -0.94 -1.40
N GLY A 168 -14.22 -0.89 -0.32
CA GLY A 168 -14.02 -1.66 0.90
C GLY A 168 -15.36 -2.12 1.45
N GLY A 169 -15.38 -2.51 2.72
CA GLY A 169 -16.64 -2.82 3.38
C GLY A 169 -16.50 -3.10 4.86
N ARG A 170 -17.62 -2.94 5.55
CA ARG A 170 -17.79 -3.50 6.89
C ARG A 170 -18.22 -4.95 6.75
N VAL A 171 -17.39 -5.87 7.24
CA VAL A 171 -17.63 -7.31 7.14
C VAL A 171 -18.16 -7.83 8.48
N HIS A 172 -19.35 -8.40 8.45
CA HIS A 172 -19.98 -9.07 9.59
C HIS A 172 -19.81 -10.57 9.45
N ILE A 173 -19.08 -11.15 10.38
CA ILE A 173 -18.73 -12.56 10.44
C ILE A 173 -19.49 -13.17 11.62
N ASP A 174 -20.23 -14.24 11.35
CA ASP A 174 -20.75 -15.14 12.37
C ASP A 174 -20.84 -16.55 11.78
N ILE A 175 -19.69 -17.24 11.75
CA ILE A 175 -19.51 -18.47 10.96
C ILE A 175 -18.83 -19.54 11.81
N GLN A 176 -19.29 -20.78 11.65
CA GLN A 176 -18.59 -21.98 12.09
C GLN A 176 -17.55 -22.36 11.04
N LEU A 177 -16.27 -22.26 11.37
CA LEU A 177 -15.17 -22.55 10.45
C LEU A 177 -14.84 -24.04 10.43
N GLU A 178 -14.48 -24.55 9.25
CA GLU A 178 -13.92 -25.88 9.12
C GLU A 178 -12.52 -25.96 9.73
N PRO A 179 -12.08 -27.14 10.21
CA PRO A 179 -10.77 -27.28 10.86
C PRO A 179 -9.60 -26.83 9.97
N GLU A 180 -9.65 -27.09 8.67
CA GLU A 180 -8.64 -26.68 7.70
C GLU A 180 -8.63 -25.17 7.39
N TRP A 181 -9.64 -24.43 7.83
CA TRP A 181 -9.76 -22.99 7.60
C TRP A 181 -9.40 -22.16 8.82
N CYS A 182 -8.96 -22.79 9.91
CA CYS A 182 -8.53 -22.07 11.08
C CYS A 182 -7.42 -22.81 11.82
N ILE A 183 -6.32 -22.10 12.06
CA ILE A 183 -5.12 -22.66 12.66
C ILE A 183 -4.75 -21.83 13.89
N GLU A 184 -4.47 -22.53 14.99
CA GLU A 184 -3.90 -21.91 16.18
C GLU A 184 -2.45 -21.53 15.92
N VAL A 185 -2.08 -20.30 16.28
CA VAL A 185 -0.73 -19.78 16.10
C VAL A 185 -0.21 -19.22 17.42
N ALA A 186 1.12 -19.15 17.55
CA ALA A 186 1.73 -18.54 18.72
C ALA A 186 1.61 -17.01 18.67
N GLY A 187 0.90 -16.43 19.64
CA GLY A 187 0.73 -14.97 19.77
C GLY A 187 -0.16 -14.37 18.68
N SER A 188 -0.05 -13.05 18.50
CA SER A 188 -0.83 -12.31 17.50
C SER A 188 0.08 -11.72 16.42
N PRO A 189 -0.17 -12.00 15.13
CA PRO A 189 0.59 -11.39 14.02
C PRO A 189 0.14 -9.94 13.74
N ALA A 190 -0.72 -9.35 14.59
CA ALA A 190 -1.35 -8.05 14.31
C ALA A 190 -0.35 -6.89 14.20
N GLN A 191 0.76 -6.92 14.93
CA GLN A 191 1.80 -5.89 14.82
C GLN A 191 2.51 -5.95 13.47
N GLU A 192 3.00 -7.12 13.08
CA GLU A 192 3.63 -7.32 11.77
C GLU A 192 2.64 -7.04 10.63
N PHE A 193 1.37 -7.43 10.76
CA PHE A 193 0.31 -7.10 9.80
C PHE A 193 0.20 -5.59 9.56
N ARG A 194 0.19 -4.79 10.65
CA ARG A 194 0.15 -3.32 10.54
C ARG A 194 1.41 -2.76 9.88
N LEU A 195 2.59 -3.31 10.20
CA LEU A 195 3.86 -2.88 9.60
C LEU A 195 3.90 -3.18 8.09
N ARG A 196 3.48 -4.39 7.69
CA ARG A 196 3.36 -4.80 6.27
C ARG A 196 2.41 -3.89 5.50
N GLY A 197 1.22 -3.63 6.03
CA GLY A 197 0.25 -2.74 5.40
C GLY A 197 0.74 -1.28 5.34
N ALA A 198 1.39 -0.79 6.39
CA ALA A 198 1.98 0.55 6.42
C ALA A 198 3.09 0.71 5.37
N LEU A 199 3.97 -0.30 5.20
CA LEU A 199 4.97 -0.30 4.14
C LEU A 199 4.32 -0.27 2.76
N ALA A 200 3.34 -1.16 2.52
CA ALA A 200 2.62 -1.23 1.25
C ALA A 200 2.00 0.12 0.86
N ARG A 201 1.28 0.74 1.80
CA ARG A 201 0.66 2.05 1.59
C ARG A 201 1.68 3.18 1.40
N SER A 202 2.84 3.10 2.05
CA SER A 202 3.91 4.09 1.87
C SER A 202 4.47 4.06 0.45
N VAL A 203 4.73 2.85 -0.06
CA VAL A 203 5.22 2.62 -1.42
C VAL A 203 4.18 3.01 -2.47
N GLN A 204 2.93 2.57 -2.33
CA GLN A 204 1.84 2.95 -3.24
C GLN A 204 1.60 4.46 -3.24
N THR A 205 1.68 5.12 -2.07
CA THR A 205 1.58 6.58 -1.96
C THR A 205 2.67 7.26 -2.77
N CYS A 206 3.93 6.80 -2.70
CA CYS A 206 5.02 7.35 -3.49
C CYS A 206 4.73 7.30 -5.01
N GLY A 207 4.20 6.16 -5.49
CA GLY A 207 3.78 6.01 -6.88
C GLY A 207 2.69 7.00 -7.28
N ALA A 208 1.61 7.07 -6.50
CA ALA A 208 0.48 7.96 -6.77
C ALA A 208 0.91 9.44 -6.78
N LEU A 209 1.73 9.87 -5.81
CA LEU A 209 2.22 11.24 -5.75
C LEU A 209 3.17 11.58 -6.91
N SER A 210 3.93 10.60 -7.38
CA SER A 210 4.81 10.77 -8.55
C SER A 210 4.01 11.01 -9.82
N ARG A 211 2.89 10.29 -10.03
CA ARG A 211 1.97 10.56 -11.15
C ARG A 211 1.24 11.90 -10.99
N ALA A 212 0.79 12.24 -9.78
CA ALA A 212 0.19 13.54 -9.50
C ALA A 212 1.16 14.70 -9.82
N LEU A 213 2.43 14.57 -9.48
CA LEU A 213 3.46 15.55 -9.82
C LEU A 213 3.68 15.63 -11.34
N ALA A 214 3.74 14.49 -12.04
CA ALA A 214 3.89 14.46 -13.50
C ALA A 214 2.75 15.22 -14.20
N LEU A 215 1.50 14.94 -13.82
CA LEU A 215 0.32 15.67 -14.32
C LEU A 215 0.38 17.16 -13.97
N THR A 216 0.86 17.50 -12.77
CA THR A 216 1.04 18.89 -12.35
C THR A 216 2.06 19.63 -13.19
N CYS A 217 3.20 19.00 -13.50
CA CYS A 217 4.21 19.56 -14.37
C CYS A 217 3.69 19.77 -15.80
N GLU A 218 2.97 18.77 -16.33
CA GLU A 218 2.32 18.87 -17.64
C GLU A 218 1.33 20.03 -17.69
N HIS A 219 0.40 20.09 -16.72
CA HIS A 219 -0.57 21.18 -16.61
C HIS A 219 0.11 22.54 -16.54
N ALA A 220 1.16 22.66 -15.72
CA ALA A 220 1.87 23.92 -15.54
C ALA A 220 2.59 24.40 -16.81
N GLN A 221 3.06 23.47 -17.65
CA GLN A 221 3.72 23.79 -18.92
C GLN A 221 2.72 24.16 -20.02
N GLN A 222 1.54 23.54 -20.04
CA GLN A 222 0.53 23.77 -21.07
C GLN A 222 -0.39 24.96 -20.75
N ARG A 223 -0.70 25.20 -19.47
CA ARG A 223 -1.64 26.24 -19.06
C ARG A 223 -0.99 27.62 -19.16
N GLU A 224 -1.56 28.50 -19.98
CA GLU A 224 -1.11 29.89 -20.08
C GLU A 224 -2.00 30.85 -19.28
N GLN A 225 -1.36 31.75 -18.52
CA GLN A 225 -2.00 32.89 -17.84
C GLN A 225 -1.04 34.08 -17.88
N PHE A 226 -1.59 35.29 -17.97
CA PHE A 226 -0.80 36.52 -18.10
C PHE A 226 0.23 36.45 -19.25
N GLY A 227 -0.17 35.85 -20.38
CA GLY A 227 0.61 35.81 -21.62
C GLY A 227 1.78 34.82 -21.66
N ARG A 228 1.87 33.85 -20.72
CA ARG A 228 2.89 32.80 -20.74
C ARG A 228 2.46 31.55 -19.96
N PRO A 229 3.14 30.40 -20.15
CA PRO A 229 2.93 29.21 -19.33
C PRO A 229 3.08 29.48 -17.82
N ILE A 230 2.20 28.89 -17.00
CA ILE A 230 2.24 29.12 -15.55
C ILE A 230 3.51 28.55 -14.90
N ALA A 231 4.17 27.58 -15.52
CA ALA A 231 5.49 27.07 -15.13
C ALA A 231 6.59 28.15 -15.11
N LYS A 232 6.38 29.33 -15.73
CA LYS A 232 7.33 30.45 -15.70
C LYS A 232 7.19 31.36 -14.47
N PHE A 233 6.18 31.15 -13.61
CA PHE A 233 6.04 31.91 -12.36
C PHE A 233 6.77 31.20 -11.22
N GLN A 234 7.65 31.93 -10.52
CA GLN A 234 8.44 31.38 -9.41
C GLN A 234 7.59 30.77 -8.29
N ALA A 235 6.40 31.33 -8.02
CA ALA A 235 5.49 30.77 -7.03
C ALA A 235 5.01 29.36 -7.40
N VAL A 236 4.72 29.11 -8.69
CA VAL A 236 4.35 27.78 -9.21
C VAL A 236 5.55 26.84 -9.14
N GLN A 237 6.73 27.31 -9.53
CA GLN A 237 7.98 26.52 -9.44
C GLN A 237 8.28 26.11 -8.00
N ALA A 238 8.08 26.99 -7.03
CA ALA A 238 8.29 26.69 -5.61
C ALA A 238 7.32 25.60 -5.09
N LEU A 239 6.05 25.62 -5.52
CA LEU A 239 5.08 24.57 -5.18
C LEU A 239 5.49 23.21 -5.74
N ILE A 240 5.89 23.17 -7.02
CA ILE A 240 6.33 21.96 -7.72
C ILE A 240 7.64 21.43 -7.11
N ALA A 241 8.61 22.29 -6.85
CA ALA A 241 9.88 21.92 -6.24
C ALA A 241 9.68 21.33 -4.83
N SER A 242 8.84 21.97 -4.01
CA SER A 242 8.51 21.45 -2.67
C SER A 242 7.83 20.08 -2.73
N ALA A 243 6.91 19.89 -3.69
CA ALA A 243 6.25 18.61 -3.91
C ALA A 243 7.26 17.53 -4.33
N ALA A 244 8.13 17.83 -5.30
CA ALA A 244 9.17 16.93 -5.77
C ALA A 244 10.15 16.52 -4.66
N SER A 245 10.63 17.48 -3.85
CA SER A 245 11.51 17.19 -2.72
C SER A 245 10.84 16.31 -1.67
N SER A 246 9.56 16.56 -1.37
CA SER A 246 8.83 15.73 -0.40
C SER A 246 8.58 14.31 -0.89
N ILE A 247 8.35 14.13 -2.20
CA ILE A 247 8.23 12.80 -2.81
C ILE A 247 9.57 12.07 -2.76
N ALA A 248 10.67 12.75 -3.10
CA ALA A 248 12.00 12.16 -3.05
C ALA A 248 12.35 11.65 -1.64
N LEU A 249 12.01 12.43 -0.59
CA LEU A 249 12.21 12.00 0.79
C LEU A 249 11.33 10.80 1.17
N ALA A 250 10.05 10.79 0.80
CA ALA A 250 9.15 9.67 1.06
C ALA A 250 9.58 8.39 0.34
N LYS A 251 10.10 8.50 -0.89
CA LYS A 251 10.66 7.39 -1.66
C LYS A 251 11.90 6.82 -0.99
N ALA A 252 12.88 7.66 -0.67
CA ALA A 252 14.09 7.22 0.03
C ALA A 252 13.77 6.55 1.37
N ALA A 253 12.81 7.08 2.13
CA ALA A 253 12.36 6.47 3.38
C ALA A 253 11.67 5.11 3.16
N SER A 254 10.87 4.97 2.10
CA SER A 254 10.19 3.71 1.77
C SER A 254 11.17 2.65 1.26
N GLU A 255 12.14 3.04 0.43
CA GLU A 255 13.25 2.18 -0.03
C GLU A 255 14.08 1.70 1.17
N PHE A 256 14.47 2.62 2.08
CA PHE A 256 15.13 2.26 3.33
C PHE A 256 14.32 1.25 4.16
N ALA A 257 12.99 1.41 4.23
CA ALA A 257 12.14 0.48 4.93
C ALA A 257 12.09 -0.91 4.27
N VAL A 258 12.00 -0.98 2.94
CA VAL A 258 12.07 -2.25 2.19
C VAL A 258 13.39 -2.97 2.49
N GLU A 259 14.51 -2.26 2.45
CA GLU A 259 15.82 -2.84 2.75
C GLU A 259 15.92 -3.32 4.20
N ALA A 260 15.50 -2.50 5.16
CA ALA A 260 15.56 -2.84 6.57
C ALA A 260 14.74 -4.08 6.93
N VAL A 261 13.51 -4.18 6.41
CA VAL A 261 12.65 -5.36 6.67
C VAL A 261 13.11 -6.59 5.90
N THR A 262 13.76 -6.43 4.75
CA THR A 262 14.36 -7.54 4.00
C THR A 262 15.56 -8.11 4.75
N ALA A 263 16.41 -7.25 5.32
CA ALA A 263 17.60 -7.66 6.05
C ALA A 263 17.30 -8.20 7.45
N HIS A 264 16.32 -7.64 8.15
CA HIS A 264 16.10 -7.89 9.57
C HIS A 264 14.72 -8.47 9.91
N GLY A 265 13.73 -8.36 9.03
CA GLY A 265 12.33 -8.70 9.29
C GLY A 265 11.51 -7.51 9.78
N PHE A 266 10.19 -7.58 9.57
CA PHE A 266 9.27 -6.48 9.88
C PHE A 266 9.21 -6.16 11.37
N ASP A 267 9.00 -7.16 12.23
CA ASP A 267 8.77 -6.97 13.66
C ASP A 267 10.06 -6.95 14.50
N THR A 268 11.12 -6.36 13.93
CA THR A 268 12.39 -6.12 14.63
C THR A 268 12.58 -4.63 14.87
N PRO A 269 13.41 -4.20 15.85
CA PRO A 269 13.63 -2.77 16.08
C PRO A 269 14.05 -1.98 14.82
N PRO A 270 14.96 -2.48 13.95
CA PRO A 270 15.25 -1.82 12.67
C PRO A 270 14.06 -1.77 11.72
N GLY A 271 13.30 -2.85 11.58
CA GLY A 271 12.11 -2.92 10.72
C GLY A 271 11.01 -1.95 11.18
N VAL A 272 10.70 -1.97 12.48
CA VAL A 272 9.72 -1.06 13.11
C VAL A 272 10.12 0.40 12.92
N PHE A 273 11.40 0.73 13.15
CA PHE A 273 11.94 2.07 12.94
C PHE A 273 11.77 2.52 11.49
N ALA A 274 12.23 1.71 10.54
CA ALA A 274 12.25 2.07 9.14
C ALA A 274 10.84 2.22 8.55
N VAL A 275 9.93 1.28 8.83
CA VAL A 275 8.52 1.36 8.40
C VAL A 275 7.82 2.58 9.02
N SER A 276 8.10 2.90 10.29
CA SER A 276 7.56 4.10 10.93
C SER A 276 7.99 5.36 10.20
N VAL A 277 9.28 5.49 9.86
CA VAL A 277 9.82 6.64 9.10
C VAL A 277 9.19 6.72 7.71
N ALA A 278 9.12 5.61 6.98
CA ALA A 278 8.48 5.56 5.65
C ALA A 278 7.03 6.04 5.70
N LYS A 279 6.24 5.52 6.65
CA LYS A 279 4.82 5.86 6.80
C LYS A 279 4.61 7.31 7.22
N ILE A 280 5.47 7.86 8.08
CA ILE A 280 5.44 9.28 8.46
C ILE A 280 5.72 10.17 7.24
N GLU A 281 6.78 9.90 6.49
CA GLU A 281 7.17 10.74 5.36
C GLU A 281 6.20 10.61 4.18
N ALA A 282 5.68 9.41 3.90
CA ALA A 282 4.62 9.21 2.91
C ALA A 282 3.34 10.00 3.28
N ALA A 283 2.93 9.98 4.56
CA ALA A 283 1.78 10.73 5.04
C ALA A 283 1.94 12.26 4.94
N ARG A 284 3.14 12.76 5.26
CA ARG A 284 3.50 14.17 5.11
C ARG A 284 3.48 14.58 3.64
N ALA A 285 4.10 13.78 2.77
CA ALA A 285 4.14 14.00 1.33
C ALA A 285 2.73 14.00 0.73
N ALA A 286 1.86 13.06 1.12
CA ALA A 286 0.48 13.00 0.63
C ALA A 286 -0.26 14.31 0.86
N THR A 287 -0.13 14.88 2.05
CA THR A 287 -0.76 16.15 2.43
C THR A 287 -0.20 17.32 1.62
N LEU A 288 1.13 17.44 1.56
CA LEU A 288 1.82 18.55 0.92
C LEU A 288 1.59 18.56 -0.59
N VAL A 289 1.79 17.40 -1.22
CA VAL A 289 1.71 17.24 -2.68
C VAL A 289 0.27 17.41 -3.13
N ALA A 290 -0.73 16.83 -2.44
CA ALA A 290 -2.12 17.05 -2.80
C ALA A 290 -2.47 18.55 -2.78
N ARG A 291 -2.13 19.26 -1.70
CA ARG A 291 -2.36 20.70 -1.60
C ARG A 291 -1.69 21.47 -2.73
N ASN A 292 -0.40 21.22 -2.98
CA ASN A 292 0.37 21.95 -3.98
C ASN A 292 -0.10 21.63 -5.40
N ALA A 293 -0.37 20.36 -5.71
CA ALA A 293 -0.85 19.93 -7.03
C ALA A 293 -2.21 20.57 -7.35
N HIS A 294 -3.17 20.50 -6.43
CA HIS A 294 -4.48 21.14 -6.59
C HIS A 294 -4.36 22.66 -6.71
N GLN A 295 -3.47 23.30 -5.96
CA GLN A 295 -3.22 24.74 -6.08
C GLN A 295 -2.69 25.14 -7.47
N VAL A 296 -1.80 24.31 -8.06
CA VAL A 296 -1.25 24.56 -9.40
C VAL A 296 -2.31 24.37 -10.50
N HIS A 297 -3.19 23.38 -10.35
CA HIS A 297 -4.28 23.15 -11.31
C HIS A 297 -5.41 24.17 -11.18
N GLY A 298 -5.61 24.75 -9.99
CA GLY A 298 -6.75 25.62 -9.72
C GLY A 298 -8.08 24.86 -9.82
N ALA A 299 -9.14 25.53 -10.29
CA ALA A 299 -10.49 24.97 -10.28
C ALA A 299 -10.61 23.60 -10.96
N ILE A 300 -9.93 23.38 -12.10
CA ILE A 300 -10.03 22.12 -12.85
C ILE A 300 -9.51 20.91 -12.05
N GLY A 301 -8.53 21.12 -11.15
CA GLY A 301 -8.00 20.07 -10.28
C GLY A 301 -9.05 19.47 -9.34
N PHE A 302 -10.11 20.23 -9.01
CA PHE A 302 -11.21 19.80 -8.15
C PHE A 302 -12.41 19.24 -8.89
N THR A 303 -12.43 19.30 -10.22
CA THR A 303 -13.55 18.81 -11.04
C THR A 303 -13.41 17.32 -11.36
N LEU A 304 -14.52 16.68 -11.72
CA LEU A 304 -14.52 15.31 -12.24
C LEU A 304 -13.91 15.20 -13.65
N ASP A 305 -13.66 16.33 -14.31
CA ASP A 305 -13.07 16.40 -15.65
C ASP A 305 -11.55 16.15 -15.65
N HIS A 306 -10.91 16.13 -14.47
CA HIS A 306 -9.47 15.97 -14.37
C HIS A 306 -9.07 14.75 -13.54
N ARG A 307 -8.18 13.93 -14.10
CA ARG A 307 -7.72 12.67 -13.51
C ARG A 307 -6.83 12.81 -12.26
N LEU A 308 -6.35 14.01 -11.95
CA LEU A 308 -5.51 14.30 -10.75
C LEU A 308 -6.10 13.75 -9.45
N ARG A 309 -7.43 13.77 -9.32
CA ARG A 309 -8.11 13.28 -8.12
C ARG A 309 -7.75 11.83 -7.82
N HIS A 310 -7.69 10.94 -8.83
CA HIS A 310 -7.46 9.51 -8.63
C HIS A 310 -6.13 9.21 -7.93
N PHE A 311 -5.16 10.12 -8.04
CA PHE A 311 -3.86 9.99 -7.38
C PHE A 311 -3.83 10.67 -6.02
N THR A 312 -4.35 11.90 -5.95
CA THR A 312 -4.31 12.70 -4.72
C THR A 312 -5.27 12.18 -3.65
N SER A 313 -6.47 11.72 -4.02
CA SER A 313 -7.44 11.16 -3.07
C SER A 313 -6.95 9.82 -2.51
N ARG A 314 -6.38 8.94 -3.36
CA ARG A 314 -5.79 7.65 -2.92
C ARG A 314 -4.65 7.87 -1.92
N ALA A 315 -3.72 8.75 -2.25
CA ALA A 315 -2.64 9.11 -1.33
C ALA A 315 -3.17 9.64 0.02
N LEU A 316 -4.27 10.41 0.01
CA LEU A 316 -4.90 10.92 1.22
C LEU A 316 -5.68 9.85 2.00
N ALA A 317 -6.27 8.86 1.32
CA ALA A 317 -6.97 7.73 1.94
C ALA A 317 -5.95 6.81 2.63
N TRP A 318 -4.94 6.37 1.90
CA TRP A 318 -3.84 5.54 2.39
C TRP A 318 -3.03 6.16 3.52
N ARG A 319 -3.08 7.50 3.66
CA ARG A 319 -2.51 8.22 4.81
C ARG A 319 -3.09 7.73 6.15
N ALA A 320 -4.37 7.35 6.19
CA ALA A 320 -5.07 6.92 7.40
C ALA A 320 -5.06 5.40 7.63
N GLU A 321 -4.84 4.61 6.59
CA GLU A 321 -4.78 3.16 6.69
C GLU A 321 -3.50 2.67 7.40
N PHE A 322 -3.63 1.52 8.09
CA PHE A 322 -2.56 0.90 8.89
C PHE A 322 -1.88 1.89 9.84
N GLY A 323 -2.68 2.76 10.46
CA GLY A 323 -2.23 3.74 11.43
C GLY A 323 -1.94 5.12 10.82
N VAL A 324 -2.38 6.15 11.54
CA VAL A 324 -2.22 7.55 11.12
C VAL A 324 -0.82 8.07 11.46
N GLN A 325 -0.38 9.13 10.77
CA GLN A 325 0.94 9.75 10.97
C GLN A 325 1.31 9.96 12.45
N ARG A 326 0.38 10.48 13.27
CA ARG A 326 0.63 10.75 14.69
C ARG A 326 0.92 9.47 15.49
N GLN A 327 0.24 8.36 15.20
CA GLN A 327 0.48 7.10 15.89
C GLN A 327 1.89 6.57 15.60
N TRP A 328 2.32 6.65 14.34
CA TRP A 328 3.68 6.27 13.94
C TRP A 328 4.76 7.20 14.54
N GLN A 329 4.48 8.50 14.68
CA GLN A 329 5.36 9.43 15.39
C GLN A 329 5.49 9.10 16.88
N HIS A 330 4.39 8.73 17.55
CA HIS A 330 4.43 8.25 18.93
C HIS A 330 5.23 6.96 19.05
N ARG A 331 4.99 5.98 18.15
CA ARG A 331 5.72 4.71 18.15
C ARG A 331 7.23 4.91 18.00
N LEU A 332 7.64 5.81 17.11
CA LEU A 332 9.04 6.17 16.94
C LEU A 332 9.62 6.84 18.19
N GLY A 333 8.84 7.70 18.84
CA GLY A 333 9.22 8.34 20.10
C GLY A 333 9.38 7.33 21.25
N GLU A 334 8.46 6.38 21.38
CA GLU A 334 8.53 5.28 22.36
C GLU A 334 9.80 4.45 22.15
N LEU A 335 10.07 4.05 20.90
CA LEU A 335 11.26 3.26 20.56
C LEU A 335 12.56 3.97 20.97
N VAL A 336 12.62 5.29 20.81
CA VAL A 336 13.77 6.10 21.24
C VAL A 336 13.83 6.25 22.77
N LEU A 337 12.69 6.41 23.44
CA LEU A 337 12.63 6.56 24.91
C LEU A 337 12.92 5.27 25.66
N GLU A 338 12.61 4.12 25.07
CA GLU A 338 12.92 2.79 25.62
C GLU A 338 14.41 2.41 25.46
N SER A 339 15.13 3.10 24.58
CA SER A 339 16.56 2.89 24.39
C SER A 339 17.39 3.54 25.51
N PRO A 340 18.44 2.86 26.02
CA PRO A 340 19.40 3.49 26.93
C PRO A 340 20.31 4.50 26.24
N ASP A 341 20.37 4.47 24.90
CA ASP A 341 21.27 5.28 24.08
C ASP A 341 20.68 6.67 23.74
N GLY A 342 21.55 7.62 23.38
CA GLY A 342 21.11 8.92 22.90
C GLY A 342 20.37 8.84 21.56
N VAL A 343 19.52 9.82 21.25
CA VAL A 343 18.73 9.86 19.99
C VAL A 343 19.60 9.63 18.75
N TRP A 344 20.76 10.27 18.69
CA TRP A 344 21.68 10.13 17.55
C TRP A 344 22.23 8.71 17.45
N GLU A 345 22.61 8.11 18.58
CA GLU A 345 23.13 6.74 18.63
C GLU A 345 22.07 5.74 18.16
N VAL A 346 20.81 5.87 18.63
CA VAL A 346 19.68 5.07 18.18
C VAL A 346 19.47 5.16 16.66
N VAL A 347 19.41 6.39 16.13
CA VAL A 347 19.23 6.61 14.69
C VAL A 347 20.39 6.00 13.89
N THR A 348 21.63 6.20 14.33
CA THR A 348 22.80 5.62 13.64
C THR A 348 22.79 4.10 13.72
N ALA A 349 22.51 3.50 14.86
CA ALA A 349 22.49 2.05 15.04
C ALA A 349 21.42 1.39 14.16
N LEU A 350 20.19 1.93 14.17
CA LEU A 350 19.06 1.38 13.42
C LEU A 350 19.14 1.64 11.92
N SER A 351 20.04 2.53 11.46
CA SER A 351 20.28 2.80 10.05
C SER A 351 21.55 2.14 9.50
N SER A 352 22.54 1.86 10.36
CA SER A 352 23.89 1.39 9.96
C SER A 352 24.00 -0.05 9.44
N GLY A 353 22.90 -0.81 9.42
CA GLY A 353 22.84 -2.20 8.92
C GLY A 353 22.07 -2.38 7.61
N VAL A 354 21.53 -1.28 7.05
CA VAL A 354 20.63 -1.30 5.90
C VAL A 354 21.31 -0.86 4.60
N PHE A 355 22.48 -0.22 4.70
CA PHE A 355 23.27 0.31 3.58
C PHE A 355 24.56 -0.45 3.35
#